data_AF-A0A1W6BV24-F1
#
_entry.id   AF-A0A1W6BV24-F1
#
_cell.length_a   1.000
_cell.length_b   1.000
_cell.length_c   1.000
_cell.angle_alpha   90.00
_cell.angle_beta   90.00
_cell.angle_gamma   90.00
#
_symmetry.space_group_name_H-M   'P 1'
#
loop_
_entity.id
_entity.type
_entity.pdbx_description
1 polymer ?
#
loop_
_entity_poly.entity_id
_entity_poly.type
_entity_poly.pdbx_seq_one_letter_code
_entity_poly.pdbx_strand_id
1 'polypeptide(L)'
;MARFKIEITRDALRQTCRLGRVRVIAINEQAGAADKVIFECDELCNSKTGLKSGEDLALPSGRYKLEYFLSPKFSSTLQKDILKVDFNTPLICIYNDKSDGNTSDDVDKTRRILIHWGNTEKDTIGCELLGYGRSSEGITNSRNACGDFYRLMYEIAPLDKTQIENVELEIIDNLEA
;
A
#
# COMPACT_ATOMS: atom_id res chain seq x y z
N MET A 1 -12.41 -15.37 11.64
CA MET A 1 -12.51 -14.35 10.57
C MET A 1 -11.37 -14.64 9.61
N ALA A 2 -11.60 -14.65 8.29
CA ALA A 2 -10.50 -14.87 7.35
C ALA A 2 -9.43 -13.78 7.53
N ARG A 3 -8.15 -14.17 7.50
CA ARG A 3 -7.02 -13.25 7.66
C ARG A 3 -6.29 -13.11 6.34
N PHE A 4 -5.77 -11.92 6.11
CA PHE A 4 -5.03 -11.59 4.89
C PHE A 4 -3.75 -10.86 5.24
N LYS A 5 -2.78 -10.93 4.32
CA LYS A 5 -1.54 -10.15 4.37
C LYS A 5 -1.39 -9.36 3.08
N ILE A 6 -1.05 -8.08 3.19
CA ILE A 6 -0.47 -7.31 2.10
C ILE A 6 1.04 -7.37 2.27
N GLU A 7 1.75 -7.94 1.30
CA GLU A 7 3.20 -7.98 1.28
C GLU A 7 3.70 -7.06 0.17
N ILE A 8 4.54 -6.08 0.54
CA ILE A 8 5.27 -5.24 -0.42
C ILE A 8 6.73 -5.68 -0.39
N THR A 9 7.20 -6.32 -1.45
CA THR A 9 8.62 -6.70 -1.59
C THR A 9 9.31 -5.78 -2.58
N ARG A 10 10.24 -4.95 -2.11
CA ARG A 10 11.04 -4.06 -2.95
C ARG A 10 12.31 -4.76 -3.39
N ASP A 11 12.50 -4.85 -4.71
CA ASP A 11 13.55 -5.66 -5.34
C ASP A 11 14.54 -4.83 -6.17
N ALA A 12 14.30 -3.52 -6.34
CA ALA A 12 15.23 -2.64 -7.04
C ALA A 12 15.27 -1.23 -6.46
N LEU A 13 16.48 -0.75 -6.19
CA LEU A 13 16.75 0.65 -5.91
C LEU A 13 17.23 1.33 -7.20
N ARG A 14 16.54 2.39 -7.61
CA ARG A 14 16.91 3.26 -8.73
C ARG A 14 17.32 4.62 -8.20
N GLN A 15 17.81 5.48 -9.09
CA GLN A 15 18.30 6.80 -8.72
C GLN A 15 17.24 7.64 -7.98
N THR A 16 15.97 7.51 -8.37
CA THR A 16 14.87 8.34 -7.86
C THR A 16 13.79 7.54 -7.13
N CYS A 17 13.60 6.26 -7.46
CA CYS A 17 12.55 5.42 -6.88
C CYS A 17 13.06 4.06 -6.38
N ARG A 18 12.24 3.40 -5.57
CA ARG A 18 12.28 1.96 -5.36
C ARG A 18 11.17 1.33 -6.16
N LEU A 19 11.43 0.12 -6.62
CA LEU A 19 10.44 -0.72 -7.29
C LEU A 19 10.26 -2.01 -6.50
N GLY A 20 9.05 -2.52 -6.54
CA GLY A 20 8.70 -3.76 -5.86
C GLY A 20 7.50 -4.44 -6.47
N ARG A 21 6.95 -5.37 -5.70
CA ARG A 21 5.66 -6.00 -5.97
C ARG A 21 4.79 -5.99 -4.73
N VAL A 22 3.50 -5.77 -4.94
CA VAL A 22 2.47 -5.98 -3.94
C VAL A 22 1.82 -7.33 -4.16
N ARG A 23 1.65 -8.10 -3.09
CA ARG A 23 0.81 -9.30 -3.06
C ARG A 23 -0.23 -9.18 -1.96
N VAL A 24 -1.48 -9.50 -2.29
CA VAL A 24 -2.50 -9.78 -1.28
C VAL A 24 -2.60 -11.29 -1.15
N ILE A 25 -2.41 -11.78 0.08
CA ILE A 25 -2.31 -13.19 0.42
C ILE A 25 -3.45 -13.54 1.36
N ALA A 26 -4.29 -14.50 0.98
CA ALA A 26 -5.24 -15.13 1.88
C ALA A 26 -4.50 -16.16 2.75
N ILE A 27 -4.53 -15.95 4.06
CA ILE A 27 -3.85 -16.80 5.04
C ILE A 27 -4.70 -18.02 5.31
N ASN A 28 -4.11 -19.21 5.16
CA ASN A 28 -4.78 -20.45 5.52
C ASN A 28 -4.46 -20.84 6.96
N GLU A 29 -5.45 -20.79 7.84
CA GLU A 29 -5.27 -21.16 9.25
C GLU A 29 -5.28 -22.68 9.47
N GLN A 30 -5.54 -23.48 8.44
CA GLN A 30 -5.53 -24.95 8.54
C GLN A 30 -4.09 -25.46 8.42
N ALA A 31 -3.65 -26.20 9.43
CA ALA A 31 -2.33 -26.80 9.47
C ALA A 31 -2.05 -27.66 8.21
N GLY A 32 -1.00 -27.32 7.47
CA GLY A 32 -0.55 -28.04 6.27
C GLY A 32 -1.17 -27.57 4.95
N ALA A 33 -2.08 -26.60 4.97
CA ALA A 33 -2.59 -25.96 3.76
C ALA A 33 -1.79 -24.68 3.44
N ALA A 34 -1.50 -24.46 2.15
CA ALA A 34 -0.71 -23.32 1.71
C ALA A 34 -1.55 -22.03 1.67
N ASP A 35 -0.90 -20.91 1.99
CA ASP A 35 -1.41 -19.57 1.73
C ASP A 35 -1.60 -19.35 0.23
N LYS A 36 -2.56 -18.50 -0.14
CA LYS A 36 -2.89 -18.24 -1.54
C LYS A 36 -2.74 -16.76 -1.88
N VAL A 37 -1.91 -16.46 -2.88
CA VAL A 37 -1.90 -15.13 -3.51
C VAL A 37 -3.20 -14.93 -4.28
N ILE A 38 -3.95 -13.89 -3.93
CA ILE A 38 -5.24 -13.54 -4.54
C ILE A 38 -5.17 -12.26 -5.37
N PHE A 39 -4.08 -11.50 -5.26
CA PHE A 39 -3.77 -10.34 -6.09
C PHE A 39 -2.27 -10.10 -6.13
N GLU A 40 -1.73 -9.72 -7.28
CA GLU A 40 -0.33 -9.31 -7.46
C GLU A 40 -0.24 -8.14 -8.44
N CYS A 41 0.57 -7.12 -8.13
CA CYS A 41 0.91 -6.03 -9.03
C CYS A 41 2.31 -5.46 -8.74
N ASP A 42 2.78 -4.53 -9.57
CA ASP A 42 4.03 -3.79 -9.36
C ASP A 42 3.81 -2.61 -8.39
N GLU A 43 4.86 -2.27 -7.64
CA GLU A 43 4.90 -1.16 -6.68
C GLU A 43 6.01 -0.15 -7.03
N LEU A 44 5.74 1.12 -6.72
CA LEU A 44 6.74 2.20 -6.74
C LEU A 44 6.59 3.13 -5.54
N CYS A 45 7.73 3.44 -4.90
CA CYS A 45 7.84 4.47 -3.88
C CYS A 45 9.16 5.26 -4.05
N ASN A 46 9.38 6.26 -3.19
CA ASN A 46 10.60 7.07 -3.25
C ASN A 46 11.88 6.24 -3.00
N SER A 47 13.00 6.63 -3.60
CA SER A 47 14.32 6.00 -3.34
C SER A 47 14.79 6.18 -1.90
N LYS A 48 14.48 7.34 -1.30
CA LYS A 48 14.90 7.71 0.05
C LYS A 48 13.88 7.26 1.07
N THR A 49 14.35 6.57 2.10
CA THR A 49 13.52 6.16 3.24
C THR A 49 13.61 7.19 4.35
N GLY A 50 12.51 7.33 5.08
CA GLY A 50 12.52 8.03 6.35
C GLY A 50 11.13 8.33 6.88
N LEU A 51 11.12 9.02 8.01
CA LEU A 51 9.96 9.07 8.89
C LEU A 51 9.40 10.47 9.05
N LYS A 52 10.11 11.46 8.51
CA LYS A 52 9.76 12.86 8.64
C LYS A 52 8.44 13.14 7.91
N SER A 53 7.49 13.69 8.66
CA SER A 53 6.19 14.09 8.10
C SER A 53 6.35 15.27 7.14
N GLY A 54 5.54 15.28 6.08
CA GLY A 54 5.55 16.32 5.04
C GLY A 54 6.69 16.19 4.03
N GLU A 55 7.52 15.16 4.12
CA GLU A 55 8.57 14.86 3.14
C GLU A 55 8.21 13.64 2.29
N ASP A 56 8.66 13.68 1.04
CA ASP A 56 8.55 12.56 0.11
C ASP A 56 9.62 11.51 0.44
N LEU A 57 9.30 10.66 1.41
CA LEU A 57 10.14 9.60 1.93
C LEU A 57 9.37 8.29 1.94
N ALA A 58 9.96 7.25 1.37
CA ALA A 58 9.42 5.89 1.42
C ALA A 58 9.36 5.38 2.86
N LEU A 59 8.36 4.55 3.13
CA LEU A 59 8.25 3.81 4.38
C LEU A 59 9.47 2.88 4.56
N PRO A 60 10.04 2.77 5.76
CA PRO A 60 10.99 1.71 6.07
C PRO A 60 10.40 0.30 5.89
N SER A 61 11.26 -0.72 5.77
CA SER A 61 10.82 -2.10 5.91
C SER A 61 10.26 -2.34 7.31
N GLY A 62 9.16 -3.08 7.43
CA GLY A 62 8.51 -3.30 8.71
C GLY A 62 7.05 -3.69 8.57
N ARG A 63 6.36 -3.73 9.71
CA ARG A 63 4.94 -4.11 9.79
C ARG A 63 4.08 -2.90 10.09
N TYR A 64 2.94 -2.84 9.42
CA TYR A 64 2.04 -1.70 9.45
C TYR A 64 0.59 -2.15 9.59
N LYS A 65 -0.19 -1.26 10.21
CA LYS A 65 -1.63 -1.29 10.31
C LYS A 65 -2.25 -0.44 9.21
N LEU A 66 -3.52 -0.70 8.93
CA LEU A 66 -4.27 -0.09 7.85
C LEU A 66 -5.59 0.50 8.35
N GLU A 67 -5.93 1.67 7.85
CA GLU A 67 -7.25 2.28 8.04
C GLU A 67 -7.80 2.88 6.75
N TYR A 68 -9.12 2.99 6.66
CA TYR A 68 -9.78 3.73 5.60
C TYR A 68 -9.77 5.24 5.89
N PHE A 69 -9.34 6.02 4.90
CA PHE A 69 -9.25 7.47 4.97
C PHE A 69 -9.88 8.13 3.73
N LEU A 70 -10.81 9.05 3.94
CA LEU A 70 -11.38 9.87 2.87
C LEU A 70 -10.40 11.00 2.50
N SER A 71 -9.65 10.81 1.43
CA SER A 71 -8.69 11.79 0.94
C SER A 71 -9.37 12.85 0.08
N PRO A 72 -9.28 14.15 0.41
CA PRO A 72 -9.81 15.22 -0.45
C PRO A 72 -9.19 15.23 -1.85
N LYS A 73 -7.94 14.77 -1.97
CA LYS A 73 -7.20 14.75 -3.23
C LYS A 73 -7.57 13.56 -4.13
N PHE A 74 -7.80 12.40 -3.53
CA PHE A 74 -7.87 11.14 -4.29
C PHE A 74 -9.26 10.49 -4.26
N SER A 75 -10.04 10.60 -3.18
CA SER A 75 -11.29 9.82 -3.05
C SER A 75 -12.29 10.07 -4.18
N SER A 76 -12.41 11.31 -4.69
CA SER A 76 -13.30 11.59 -5.82
C SER A 76 -12.88 10.88 -7.11
N THR A 77 -11.59 10.81 -7.42
CA THR A 77 -11.08 10.10 -8.61
C THR A 77 -11.20 8.59 -8.45
N LEU A 78 -10.92 8.07 -7.25
CA LEU A 78 -11.13 6.64 -6.97
C LEU A 78 -12.59 6.26 -7.22
N GLN A 79 -13.53 7.06 -6.72
CA GLN A 79 -14.96 6.84 -6.88
C GLN A 79 -15.41 6.92 -8.33
N LYS A 80 -15.15 8.06 -8.99
CA LYS A 80 -15.81 8.42 -10.25
C LYS A 80 -15.09 7.89 -11.48
N ASP A 81 -13.76 7.88 -11.43
CA ASP A 81 -12.95 7.61 -12.62
C ASP A 81 -12.43 6.17 -12.63
N ILE A 82 -12.07 5.62 -11.46
CA ILE A 82 -11.43 4.30 -11.34
C ILE A 82 -12.46 3.20 -11.05
N LEU A 83 -13.24 3.34 -9.98
CA LEU A 83 -14.20 2.31 -9.55
C LEU A 83 -15.56 2.47 -10.22
N LYS A 84 -15.97 3.72 -10.52
CA LYS A 84 -17.27 4.09 -11.11
C LYS A 84 -18.45 3.60 -10.27
N VAL A 85 -18.41 3.93 -8.97
CA VAL A 85 -19.40 3.55 -7.97
C VAL A 85 -20.11 4.77 -7.38
N ASP A 86 -21.26 4.55 -6.75
CA ASP A 86 -22.16 5.59 -6.22
C ASP A 86 -22.00 5.87 -4.71
N PHE A 87 -21.09 5.17 -4.04
CA PHE A 87 -20.75 5.39 -2.62
C PHE A 87 -19.38 6.05 -2.46
N ASN A 88 -19.14 6.69 -1.30
CA ASN A 88 -17.84 7.29 -0.99
C ASN A 88 -16.75 6.23 -0.89
N THR A 89 -15.64 6.41 -1.61
CA THR A 89 -14.53 5.45 -1.67
C THR A 89 -13.31 5.97 -0.90
N PRO A 90 -13.10 5.55 0.37
CA PRO A 90 -11.89 5.91 1.11
C PRO A 90 -10.68 5.14 0.57
N LEU A 91 -9.51 5.77 0.69
CA LEU A 91 -8.23 5.12 0.39
C LEU A 91 -7.70 4.39 1.63
N ILE A 92 -6.78 3.45 1.41
CA ILE A 92 -6.05 2.80 2.49
C ILE A 92 -4.91 3.71 2.93
N CYS A 93 -4.88 4.02 4.23
CA CYS A 93 -3.81 4.72 4.92
C CYS A 93 -2.97 3.73 5.73
N ILE A 94 -1.65 3.81 5.56
CA ILE A 94 -0.65 2.95 6.21
C ILE A 94 -0.10 3.69 7.43
N TYR A 95 -0.01 3.01 8.58
CA TYR A 95 0.53 3.56 9.83
C TYR A 95 1.06 2.45 10.75
N ASN A 96 1.78 2.79 11.81
CA ASN A 96 2.06 1.90 12.94
C ASN A 96 1.77 2.63 14.27
N ASP A 97 1.60 1.88 15.37
CA ASP A 97 1.30 2.46 16.69
C ASP A 97 2.60 2.80 17.43
N LYS A 98 2.64 3.97 18.09
CA LYS A 98 3.78 4.51 18.85
C LYS A 98 4.19 3.72 20.11
N SER A 99 3.70 2.49 20.30
CA SER A 99 3.62 1.86 21.63
C SER A 99 4.39 0.55 21.78
N ASP A 100 5.22 0.14 20.82
CA ASP A 100 6.16 -0.97 21.04
C ASP A 100 7.42 -0.55 21.85
N GLY A 101 7.50 0.74 22.24
CA GLY A 101 8.47 1.24 23.21
C GLY A 101 9.92 1.18 22.71
N ASN A 102 10.13 0.88 21.43
CA ASN A 102 11.43 0.60 20.89
C ASN A 102 11.44 0.84 19.38
N THR A 103 11.49 2.10 18.95
CA THR A 103 12.33 2.62 17.84
C THR A 103 11.91 4.02 17.46
N SER A 104 12.85 4.76 16.87
CA SER A 104 12.65 6.04 16.20
C SER A 104 11.72 5.99 14.98
N ASP A 105 11.03 4.86 14.73
CA ASP A 105 10.55 4.41 13.41
C ASP A 105 9.02 4.49 13.23
N ASP A 106 8.38 5.37 14.02
CA ASP A 106 6.94 5.59 14.01
C ASP A 106 6.46 6.35 12.75
N VAL A 107 5.43 5.80 12.12
CA VAL A 107 4.68 6.36 11.00
C VAL A 107 3.28 6.72 11.51
N ASP A 108 3.18 7.94 12.05
CA ASP A 108 1.92 8.48 12.54
C ASP A 108 0.88 8.60 11.40
N LYS A 109 -0.39 8.27 11.68
CA LYS A 109 -1.51 8.37 10.73
C LYS A 109 -1.59 9.73 10.05
N THR A 110 -1.20 10.80 10.73
CA THR A 110 -1.19 12.17 10.20
C THR A 110 -0.23 12.36 9.03
N ARG A 111 0.74 11.47 8.81
CA ARG A 111 1.57 11.45 7.58
C ARG A 111 0.76 11.17 6.32
N ARG A 112 -0.42 10.54 6.46
CA ARG A 112 -1.32 10.19 5.34
C ARG A 112 -0.57 9.47 4.22
N ILE A 113 0.16 8.42 4.59
CA ILE A 113 0.78 7.54 3.61
C ILE A 113 -0.31 6.65 3.03
N LEU A 114 -0.65 6.87 1.76
CA LEU A 114 -1.76 6.18 1.10
C LEU A 114 -1.26 5.18 0.07
N ILE A 115 -2.12 4.23 -0.30
CA ILE A 115 -1.93 3.41 -1.51
C ILE A 115 -2.74 4.04 -2.64
N HIS A 116 -2.09 4.54 -3.69
CA HIS A 116 -2.80 5.22 -4.79
C HIS A 116 -2.14 5.06 -6.16
N TRP A 117 -2.67 5.73 -7.17
CA TRP A 117 -2.17 5.68 -8.54
C TRP A 117 -1.17 6.81 -8.82
N GLY A 118 -0.20 6.50 -9.66
CA GLY A 118 0.86 7.39 -10.12
C GLY A 118 1.81 6.56 -10.98
N ASN A 119 2.74 7.20 -11.68
CA ASN A 119 3.63 6.49 -12.60
C ASN A 119 5.11 6.69 -12.26
N THR A 120 5.45 7.78 -11.57
CA THR A 120 6.84 8.20 -11.31
C THR A 120 7.04 8.58 -9.84
N GLU A 121 8.29 8.81 -9.43
CA GLU A 121 8.59 9.20 -8.04
C GLU A 121 7.86 10.50 -7.65
N LYS A 122 7.67 11.42 -8.60
CA LYS A 122 6.97 12.70 -8.38
C LYS A 122 5.52 12.53 -7.93
N ASP A 123 4.92 11.38 -8.25
CA ASP A 123 3.56 11.07 -7.86
C ASP A 123 3.49 10.49 -6.44
N THR A 124 4.61 10.01 -5.89
CA THR A 124 4.64 9.29 -4.60
C THR A 124 4.27 10.20 -3.44
N ILE A 125 5.03 11.29 -3.21
CA ILE A 125 4.77 12.20 -2.08
C ILE A 125 4.73 11.40 -0.75
N GLY A 126 5.62 10.42 -0.62
CA GLY A 126 5.71 9.47 0.48
C GLY A 126 4.75 8.27 0.41
N CYS A 127 3.82 8.24 -0.56
CA CYS A 127 2.84 7.16 -0.74
C CYS A 127 3.39 5.96 -1.52
N GLU A 128 2.67 4.84 -1.47
CA GLU A 128 2.95 3.64 -2.26
C GLU A 128 2.07 3.66 -3.53
N LEU A 129 2.71 3.54 -4.70
CA LEU A 129 2.02 3.55 -5.99
C LEU A 129 1.88 2.14 -6.55
N LEU A 130 0.74 1.83 -7.16
CA LEU A 130 0.49 0.52 -7.79
C LEU A 130 0.42 0.60 -9.31
N GLY A 131 0.86 -0.45 -10.00
CA GLY A 131 0.82 -0.55 -11.46
C GLY A 131 0.86 -2.00 -11.96
N TYR A 132 0.47 -2.23 -13.21
CA TYR A 132 0.55 -3.57 -13.84
C TYR A 132 1.73 -3.74 -14.79
N GLY A 133 2.52 -2.68 -14.99
CA GLY A 133 3.76 -2.78 -15.73
C GLY A 133 4.81 -1.89 -15.11
N ARG A 134 6.04 -2.38 -15.04
CA ARG A 134 7.20 -1.65 -14.52
C ARG A 134 8.27 -1.43 -15.59
N SER A 135 9.00 -0.34 -15.42
CA SER A 135 10.20 0.03 -16.17
C SER A 135 11.29 0.46 -15.18
N SER A 136 12.48 0.82 -15.66
CA SER A 136 13.53 1.38 -14.81
C SER A 136 13.19 2.75 -14.21
N GLU A 137 12.23 3.47 -14.80
CA GLU A 137 11.91 4.86 -14.44
C GLU A 137 10.59 4.99 -13.68
N GLY A 138 9.79 3.92 -13.62
CA GLY A 138 8.41 4.06 -13.20
C GLY A 138 7.56 2.82 -13.35
N ILE A 139 6.30 2.98 -12.97
CA ILE A 139 5.22 2.01 -13.20
C ILE A 139 4.19 2.58 -14.19
N THR A 140 3.35 1.70 -14.73
CA THR A 140 2.34 2.01 -15.74
C THR A 140 1.03 1.28 -15.43
N ASN A 141 -0.04 1.69 -16.10
CA ASN A 141 -1.38 1.12 -15.92
C ASN A 141 -1.90 1.20 -14.47
N SER A 142 -1.50 2.25 -13.75
CA SER A 142 -1.69 2.42 -12.30
C SER A 142 -3.14 2.49 -11.88
N ARG A 143 -3.99 3.16 -12.67
CA ARG A 143 -5.43 3.26 -12.38
C ARG A 143 -6.12 1.88 -12.41
N ASN A 144 -5.77 1.01 -13.35
CA ASN A 144 -6.36 -0.33 -13.41
C ASN A 144 -5.88 -1.19 -12.23
N ALA A 145 -4.58 -1.15 -11.91
CA ALA A 145 -4.04 -1.84 -10.75
C ALA A 145 -4.70 -1.40 -9.43
N CYS A 146 -4.85 -0.08 -9.22
CA CYS A 146 -5.59 0.44 -8.07
C CYS A 146 -7.06 0.03 -8.10
N GLY A 147 -7.72 0.05 -9.25
CA GLY A 147 -9.12 -0.34 -9.36
C GLY A 147 -9.37 -1.77 -8.89
N ASP A 148 -8.55 -2.71 -9.35
CA ASP A 148 -8.67 -4.12 -8.96
C ASP A 148 -8.26 -4.34 -7.50
N PHE A 149 -7.19 -3.67 -7.05
CA PHE A 149 -6.78 -3.70 -5.64
C PHE A 149 -7.90 -3.22 -4.71
N TYR A 150 -8.51 -2.06 -4.98
CA TYR A 150 -9.56 -1.51 -4.12
C TYR A 150 -10.86 -2.31 -4.16
N ARG A 151 -11.23 -2.90 -5.30
CA ARG A 151 -12.37 -3.84 -5.35
C ARG A 151 -12.13 -5.04 -4.43
N LEU A 152 -10.94 -5.65 -4.50
CA LEU A 152 -10.57 -6.75 -3.62
C LEU A 152 -10.58 -6.32 -2.16
N MET A 153 -9.96 -5.18 -1.82
CA MET A 153 -9.88 -4.70 -0.45
C MET A 153 -11.26 -4.45 0.16
N TYR A 154 -12.20 -3.86 -0.60
CA TYR A 154 -13.57 -3.66 -0.13
C TYR A 154 -14.37 -4.96 0.01
N GLU A 155 -14.01 -6.02 -0.74
CA GLU A 155 -14.60 -7.35 -0.58
C GLU A 155 -14.10 -8.04 0.69
N ILE A 156 -12.79 -8.04 0.94
CA ILE A 156 -12.18 -8.77 2.06
C ILE A 156 -12.20 -7.99 3.38
N ALA A 157 -12.31 -6.66 3.32
CA ALA A 157 -12.36 -5.74 4.45
C ALA A 157 -13.41 -4.64 4.18
N PRO A 158 -14.70 -4.92 4.44
CA PRO A 158 -15.79 -3.99 4.13
C PRO A 158 -15.66 -2.61 4.79
N LEU A 159 -16.31 -1.61 4.18
CA LEU A 159 -16.26 -0.20 4.57
C LEU A 159 -17.05 0.15 5.85
N ASP A 160 -17.64 -0.83 6.53
CA ASP A 160 -18.42 -0.62 7.77
C ASP A 160 -17.52 -0.35 8.99
N LYS A 161 -16.21 -0.58 8.85
CA LYS A 161 -15.19 -0.26 9.85
C LYS A 161 -14.17 0.73 9.30
N THR A 162 -13.69 1.62 10.15
CA THR A 162 -12.56 2.50 9.80
C THR A 162 -11.23 1.75 9.82
N GLN A 163 -11.02 0.83 10.77
CA GLN A 163 -9.80 0.03 10.87
C GLN A 163 -9.94 -1.28 10.12
N ILE A 164 -8.89 -1.67 9.40
CA ILE A 164 -8.81 -2.93 8.65
C ILE A 164 -8.09 -3.96 9.52
N GLU A 165 -8.82 -4.57 10.46
CA GLU A 165 -8.24 -5.41 11.52
C GLU A 165 -7.82 -6.82 11.04
N ASN A 166 -8.39 -7.28 9.92
CA ASN A 166 -8.13 -8.62 9.38
C ASN A 166 -7.05 -8.66 8.31
N VAL A 167 -6.41 -7.53 8.03
CA VAL A 167 -5.32 -7.41 7.05
C VAL A 167 -4.11 -6.75 7.71
N GLU A 168 -2.97 -7.44 7.71
CA GLU A 168 -1.68 -6.89 8.12
C GLU A 168 -0.88 -6.49 6.87
N LEU A 169 -0.12 -5.39 6.94
CA LEU A 169 0.82 -5.00 5.88
C LEU A 169 2.26 -5.22 6.34
N GLU A 170 3.07 -5.85 5.49
CA GLU A 170 4.51 -6.06 5.71
C GLU A 170 5.29 -5.55 4.49
N ILE A 171 6.29 -4.69 4.75
CA ILE A 171 7.22 -4.18 3.75
C ILE A 171 8.57 -4.87 3.95
N ILE A 172 9.10 -5.45 2.88
CA ILE A 172 10.35 -6.19 2.85
C ILE A 172 11.26 -5.54 1.79
N ASP A 173 12.41 -5.02 2.21
CA ASP A 173 13.44 -4.51 1.31
C ASP A 173 14.43 -5.64 1.00
N ASN A 174 14.37 -6.20 -0.22
CA ASN A 174 15.34 -7.14 -0.78
C ASN A 174 16.26 -6.42 -1.77
N LEU A 175 16.72 -5.24 -1.38
CA LEU A 175 17.59 -4.41 -2.20
C LEU A 175 19.01 -5.00 -2.10
N GLU A 176 19.59 -5.43 -3.22
CA GLU A 176 21.01 -5.79 -3.26
C GLU A 176 21.85 -4.57 -2.83
N ALA A 177 22.79 -4.80 -1.91
CA ALA A 177 23.67 -3.79 -1.32
C ALA A 177 24.76 -3.33 -2.28
#